data_AF-A0A5E4BT71-F1
#
_entry.id   AF-A0A5E4BT71-F1
#
_cell.length_a   1.000
_cell.length_b   1.000
_cell.length_c   1.000
_cell.angle_alpha   90.00
_cell.angle_beta   90.00
_cell.angle_gamma   90.00
#
_symmetry.space_group_name_H-M   'P 1'
#
loop_
_entity.id
_entity.type
_entity.pdbx_description
1 polymer ?
#
loop_
_entity_poly.entity_id
_entity_poly.type
_entity_poly.pdbx_seq_one_letter_code
_entity_poly.pdbx_strand_id
1 'polypeptide(L)'
;MQMKEVKPTWWDAVEEARARRASLRTLRLSLFGDTLTDSGLSQLGRALRELQVIKAWSQCPRRGTTKGSTAEAVGFPEPQVKPEPPKYPKQGRQHYSHFSVAERTSSLGPGLHQKHPLRNFEEQTCEKRPRWHRELKVLRLQVEALQAERDIAEEDLASFYDLHVQATRAQTSHILQVFRAWQRLQEEQAMTTEHRHRSLLACVLQDTIDLASRNQELQAQNQQLQQGAMKGGAIRLDLCLRVKPDD
;
A
#
# COMPACT_ATOMS: atom_id res chain seq x y z
N MET A 1 24.51 -32.95 -7.28
CA MET A 1 23.21 -32.49 -6.72
C MET A 1 22.33 -32.07 -7.89
N GLN A 2 21.19 -32.73 -8.11
CA GLN A 2 20.26 -32.36 -9.18
C GLN A 2 19.38 -31.20 -8.69
N MET A 3 19.52 -30.03 -9.31
CA MET A 3 18.62 -28.90 -9.08
C MET A 3 17.26 -29.23 -9.70
N LYS A 4 16.25 -29.43 -8.86
CA LYS A 4 14.86 -29.49 -9.30
C LYS A 4 14.47 -28.08 -9.75
N GLU A 5 14.43 -27.88 -11.06
CA GLU A 5 13.95 -26.66 -11.69
C GLU A 5 12.45 -26.53 -11.39
N VAL A 6 12.10 -25.79 -10.34
CA VAL A 6 10.71 -25.48 -10.01
C VAL A 6 10.27 -24.40 -10.98
N LYS A 7 9.61 -24.83 -12.07
CA LYS A 7 8.91 -23.90 -12.96
C LYS A 7 7.93 -23.08 -12.11
N PRO A 8 7.88 -21.74 -12.28
CA PRO A 8 6.81 -20.96 -11.69
C PRO A 8 5.50 -21.51 -12.23
N THR A 9 4.72 -22.17 -11.38
CA THR A 9 3.35 -22.52 -11.73
C THR A 9 2.64 -21.20 -11.88
N TRP A 10 2.35 -20.80 -13.12
CA TRP A 10 1.63 -19.56 -13.42
C TRP A 10 0.25 -19.67 -12.78
N TRP A 11 0.13 -19.13 -11.58
CA TRP A 11 -1.11 -19.12 -10.82
C TRP A 11 -2.00 -18.01 -11.37
N ASP A 12 -3.01 -18.39 -12.15
CA ASP A 12 -4.04 -17.46 -12.58
C ASP A 12 -5.12 -17.34 -11.50
N ALA A 13 -5.15 -16.20 -10.82
CA ALA A 13 -6.10 -15.90 -9.76
C ALA A 13 -7.55 -15.94 -10.24
N VAL A 14 -7.80 -15.67 -11.53
CA VAL A 14 -9.15 -15.68 -12.10
C VAL A 14 -9.63 -17.11 -12.33
N GLU A 15 -8.79 -17.98 -12.87
CA GLU A 15 -9.11 -19.41 -13.04
C GLU A 15 -9.28 -20.11 -11.69
N GLU A 16 -8.41 -19.82 -10.71
CA GLU A 16 -8.56 -20.35 -9.35
C GLU A 16 -9.89 -19.88 -8.71
N ALA A 17 -10.23 -18.59 -8.85
CA ALA A 17 -11.50 -18.09 -8.32
C ALA A 17 -12.71 -18.77 -8.99
N ARG A 18 -12.63 -19.10 -10.28
CA ARG A 18 -13.67 -19.87 -10.98
C ARG A 18 -13.74 -21.31 -10.48
N ALA A 19 -12.59 -21.98 -10.31
CA ALA A 19 -12.52 -23.33 -9.76
C ALA A 19 -13.11 -23.41 -8.35
N ARG A 20 -12.81 -22.43 -7.48
CA ARG A 20 -13.38 -22.37 -6.12
C ARG A 20 -14.86 -22.03 -6.08
N ARG A 21 -15.39 -21.27 -7.04
CA ARG A 21 -16.85 -21.08 -7.20
C ARG A 21 -17.54 -22.36 -7.66
N ALA A 22 -16.91 -23.15 -8.52
CA ALA A 22 -17.45 -24.43 -8.97
C ALA A 22 -17.51 -25.43 -7.80
N SER A 23 -16.44 -25.58 -7.01
CA SER A 23 -16.44 -26.44 -5.83
C SER A 23 -17.47 -26.00 -4.78
N LEU A 24 -17.67 -24.69 -4.61
CA LEU A 24 -18.69 -24.14 -3.71
C LEU A 24 -20.12 -24.43 -4.17
N ARG A 25 -20.37 -24.42 -5.50
CA ARG A 25 -21.66 -24.85 -6.05
C ARG A 25 -21.91 -26.33 -5.80
N THR A 26 -20.89 -27.17 -5.94
CA THR A 26 -20.99 -28.61 -5.62
C THR A 26 -21.26 -28.83 -4.14
N LEU A 27 -20.56 -28.13 -3.25
CA LEU A 27 -20.79 -28.19 -1.79
C LEU A 27 -22.20 -27.73 -1.41
N ARG A 28 -22.69 -26.66 -2.05
CA ARG A 28 -24.06 -26.18 -1.88
C ARG A 28 -25.07 -27.23 -2.32
N LEU A 29 -24.89 -27.84 -3.49
CA LEU A 29 -25.77 -28.90 -3.99
C LEU A 29 -25.76 -30.14 -3.09
N SER A 30 -24.60 -30.53 -2.55
CA SER A 30 -24.51 -31.65 -1.60
C SER A 30 -25.23 -31.38 -0.27
N LEU A 31 -25.22 -30.13 0.20
CA LEU A 31 -25.92 -29.71 1.42
C LEU A 31 -27.45 -29.60 1.25
N PHE A 32 -27.93 -29.43 0.02
CA PHE A 32 -29.36 -29.44 -0.29
C PHE A 32 -29.91 -30.85 -0.58
N GLY A 33 -29.04 -31.86 -0.73
CA GLY A 33 -29.42 -33.24 -1.07
C GLY A 33 -29.52 -34.19 0.12
N ASP A 34 -28.56 -34.16 1.06
CA ASP A 34 -28.51 -35.07 2.21
C ASP A 34 -28.40 -34.29 3.52
N THR A 35 -28.89 -34.89 4.61
CA THR A 35 -29.02 -34.34 5.97
C THR A 35 -28.00 -33.24 6.30
N LEU A 36 -28.50 -32.04 6.65
CA LEU A 36 -27.69 -30.85 6.92
C LEU A 36 -26.68 -31.10 8.05
N THR A 37 -25.47 -31.53 7.72
CA THR A 37 -24.40 -31.79 8.69
C THR A 37 -23.68 -30.49 9.04
N ASP A 38 -23.43 -30.28 10.33
CA ASP A 38 -22.69 -29.12 10.86
C ASP A 38 -21.26 -29.04 10.27
N SER A 39 -20.67 -30.21 9.97
CA SER A 39 -19.40 -30.32 9.24
C SER A 39 -19.49 -29.71 7.83
N GLY A 40 -20.58 -29.91 7.10
CA GLY A 40 -20.78 -29.35 5.77
C GLY A 40 -20.96 -27.82 5.78
N LEU A 41 -21.68 -27.29 6.78
CA LEU A 41 -21.80 -25.84 7.00
C LEU A 41 -20.46 -25.20 7.35
N SER A 42 -19.66 -25.85 8.20
CA SER A 42 -18.31 -25.38 8.56
C SER A 42 -17.36 -25.38 7.36
N GLN A 43 -17.47 -26.37 6.46
CA GLN A 43 -16.69 -26.49 5.23
C GLN A 43 -17.10 -25.42 4.20
N LEU A 44 -18.39 -25.15 4.05
CA LEU A 44 -18.90 -24.07 3.22
C LEU A 44 -18.46 -22.69 3.74
N GLY A 45 -18.51 -22.48 5.06
CA GLY A 45 -18.00 -21.26 5.69
C GLY A 45 -16.50 -21.06 5.48
N ARG A 46 -15.70 -22.14 5.49
CA ARG A 46 -14.27 -22.10 5.17
C ARG A 46 -14.03 -21.73 3.70
N ALA A 47 -14.72 -22.38 2.77
CA ALA A 47 -14.59 -22.13 1.33
C ALA A 47 -14.98 -20.69 0.94
N LEU A 48 -15.99 -20.11 1.59
CA LEU A 48 -16.37 -18.71 1.39
C LEU A 48 -15.28 -17.74 1.85
N ARG A 49 -14.68 -17.98 3.02
CA ARG A 49 -13.56 -17.15 3.53
C ARG A 49 -12.35 -17.22 2.60
N GLU A 50 -12.01 -18.40 2.10
CA GLU A 50 -10.91 -18.57 1.15
C GLU A 50 -11.18 -17.87 -0.18
N LEU A 51 -12.41 -17.95 -0.70
CA LEU A 51 -12.80 -17.22 -1.90
C LEU A 51 -12.74 -15.70 -1.69
N GLN A 52 -13.08 -15.22 -0.50
CA GLN A 52 -12.97 -13.81 -0.13
C GLN A 52 -11.51 -13.34 -0.11
N VAL A 53 -10.58 -14.18 0.39
CA VAL A 53 -9.13 -13.91 0.31
C VAL A 53 -8.70 -13.80 -1.15
N ILE A 54 -9.05 -14.76 -2.00
CA ILE A 54 -8.67 -14.72 -3.42
C ILE A 54 -9.25 -13.48 -4.12
N LYS A 55 -10.48 -13.09 -3.79
CA LYS A 55 -11.13 -11.90 -4.34
C LYS A 55 -10.39 -10.62 -3.92
N ALA A 56 -9.99 -10.50 -2.66
CA ALA A 56 -9.17 -9.40 -2.18
C ALA A 56 -7.81 -9.34 -2.89
N TRP A 57 -7.18 -10.50 -3.12
CA TRP A 57 -5.91 -10.59 -3.82
C TRP A 57 -6.02 -10.29 -5.33
N SER A 58 -7.16 -10.58 -5.95
CA SER A 58 -7.44 -10.21 -7.36
C SER A 58 -7.78 -8.72 -7.55
N GLN A 59 -8.23 -8.05 -6.48
CA GLN A 59 -8.52 -6.61 -6.48
C GLN A 59 -7.29 -5.75 -6.21
N CYS A 60 -6.21 -6.34 -5.69
CA CYS A 60 -4.90 -5.71 -5.69
C CYS A 60 -4.34 -5.79 -7.12
N PRO A 61 -4.15 -4.66 -7.83
CA PRO A 61 -3.33 -4.68 -9.02
C PRO A 61 -1.93 -5.08 -8.55
N ARG A 62 -1.50 -6.30 -8.87
CA ARG A 62 -0.11 -6.69 -8.73
C ARG A 62 0.66 -5.72 -9.63
N ARG A 63 1.28 -4.73 -9.01
CA ARG A 63 2.18 -3.73 -9.60
C ARG A 63 3.00 -4.47 -10.65
N GLY A 64 2.69 -4.21 -11.92
CA GLY A 64 3.33 -4.88 -13.03
C GLY A 64 4.81 -4.54 -12.99
N THR A 65 5.63 -5.52 -12.64
CA THR A 65 7.04 -5.50 -13.02
C THR A 65 7.12 -5.85 -14.49
N THR A 66 7.31 -4.84 -15.33
CA THR A 66 8.04 -5.01 -16.58
C THR A 66 9.12 -3.92 -16.70
N LYS A 67 10.34 -4.33 -16.31
CA LYS A 67 11.67 -4.04 -16.90
C LYS A 67 12.03 -2.57 -17.15
N GLY A 68 13.15 -2.00 -16.69
CA GLY A 68 14.30 -2.53 -15.98
C GLY A 68 15.43 -1.50 -16.10
N SER A 69 16.08 -1.16 -15.01
CA SER A 69 17.45 -0.63 -15.04
C SER A 69 18.10 -0.91 -13.70
N THR A 70 19.15 -1.69 -13.80
CA THR A 70 20.14 -2.10 -12.81
C THR A 70 20.56 -0.95 -11.91
N ALA A 71 20.47 -1.13 -10.59
CA ALA A 71 21.37 -0.48 -9.63
C ALA A 71 21.28 -1.22 -8.30
N GLU A 72 22.46 -1.37 -7.71
CA GLU A 72 22.82 -2.30 -6.65
C GLU A 72 22.11 -2.06 -5.32
N ALA A 73 22.07 -3.15 -4.56
CA ALA A 73 21.70 -3.18 -3.15
C ALA A 73 22.67 -2.32 -2.33
N VAL A 74 22.11 -1.36 -1.57
CA VAL A 74 22.71 -0.88 -0.32
C VAL A 74 21.63 -0.99 0.75
N GLY A 75 21.95 -1.74 1.81
CA GLY A 75 21.03 -2.21 2.82
C GLY A 75 20.30 -1.09 3.57
N PHE A 76 19.00 -1.29 3.76
CA PHE A 76 18.17 -0.52 4.68
C PHE A 76 18.02 -1.28 6.00
N PRO A 77 18.03 -0.57 7.15
CA PRO A 77 17.72 -1.18 8.43
C PRO A 77 16.22 -1.45 8.54
N GLU A 78 15.91 -2.64 9.02
CA GLU A 78 14.60 -3.19 9.31
C GLU A 78 13.84 -2.35 10.35
N PRO A 79 12.66 -1.78 10.02
CA PRO A 79 11.79 -1.16 11.01
C PRO A 79 10.96 -2.24 11.69
N GLN A 80 11.37 -2.60 12.91
CA GLN A 80 10.54 -3.34 13.85
C GLN A 80 9.35 -2.48 14.28
N VAL A 81 8.21 -2.60 13.59
CA VAL A 81 6.92 -2.17 14.13
C VAL A 81 5.92 -3.29 13.91
N LYS A 82 5.64 -4.03 14.99
CA LYS A 82 4.56 -5.01 15.06
C LYS A 82 3.24 -4.30 14.72
N PRO A 83 2.44 -4.77 13.74
CA PRO A 83 1.10 -4.25 13.56
C PRO A 83 0.21 -4.86 14.65
N GLU A 84 -0.11 -4.09 15.69
CA GLU A 84 -1.26 -4.43 16.52
C GLU A 84 -2.53 -4.29 15.67
N PRO A 85 -3.44 -5.29 15.70
CA PRO A 85 -4.69 -5.19 14.97
C PRO A 85 -5.59 -4.11 15.59
N PRO A 86 -6.37 -3.38 14.78
CA PRO A 86 -7.29 -2.38 15.29
C PRO A 86 -8.33 -3.04 16.21
N LYS A 87 -8.38 -2.57 17.47
CA LYS A 87 -9.41 -2.96 18.44
C LYS A 87 -10.73 -2.35 18.03
N TYR A 88 -11.59 -3.14 17.40
CA TYR A 88 -13.01 -2.81 17.21
C TYR A 88 -13.69 -2.70 18.58
N PRO A 89 -14.47 -1.64 18.86
CA PRO A 89 -15.34 -1.66 20.02
C PRO A 89 -16.49 -2.66 19.76
N LYS A 90 -16.55 -3.70 20.58
CA LYS A 90 -17.70 -4.61 20.64
C LYS A 90 -18.90 -3.82 21.19
N GLN A 91 -19.73 -3.25 20.32
CA GLN A 91 -21.02 -2.71 20.73
C GLN A 91 -21.97 -3.87 21.06
N GLY A 92 -22.51 -3.80 22.28
CA GLY A 92 -23.35 -4.80 22.90
C GLY A 92 -24.60 -5.07 22.06
N ARG A 93 -24.74 -6.34 21.67
CA ARG A 93 -25.99 -6.92 21.17
C ARG A 93 -26.98 -6.92 22.34
N GLN A 94 -27.78 -5.86 22.46
CA GLN A 94 -28.90 -5.87 23.40
C GLN A 94 -29.96 -6.83 22.86
N HIS A 95 -30.25 -7.84 23.68
CA HIS A 95 -31.27 -8.84 23.44
C HIS A 95 -32.65 -8.17 23.46
N TYR A 96 -33.30 -8.08 22.30
CA TYR A 96 -34.74 -7.85 22.25
C TYR A 96 -35.46 -9.19 22.44
N SER A 97 -36.31 -9.21 23.47
CA SER A 97 -37.15 -10.31 23.90
C SER A 97 -38.05 -10.82 22.76
N HIS A 98 -37.98 -12.12 22.52
CA HIS A 98 -38.92 -12.88 21.70
C HIS A 98 -40.32 -12.81 22.34
N PHE A 99 -41.23 -12.01 21.79
CA PHE A 99 -42.64 -12.04 22.17
C PHE A 99 -43.27 -13.28 21.54
N SER A 100 -43.17 -14.42 22.22
CA SER A 100 -43.89 -15.63 21.83
C SER A 100 -45.38 -15.43 22.12
N VAL A 101 -46.18 -15.25 21.06
CA VAL A 101 -47.63 -15.39 21.16
C VAL A 101 -47.91 -16.87 21.34
N ALA A 102 -48.12 -17.29 22.58
CA ALA A 102 -48.58 -18.64 22.91
C ALA A 102 -49.96 -18.87 22.26
N GLU A 103 -50.01 -19.80 21.31
CA GLU A 103 -51.23 -20.45 20.84
C GLU A 103 -52.05 -20.94 22.05
N ARG A 104 -53.24 -20.39 22.23
CA ARG A 104 -54.27 -21.03 23.04
C ARG A 104 -55.04 -22.01 22.15
N THR A 105 -54.57 -23.24 22.06
CA THR A 105 -55.39 -24.38 21.62
C THR A 105 -56.10 -24.96 22.85
N SER A 106 -57.20 -24.34 23.25
CA SER A 106 -58.14 -24.98 24.17
C SER A 106 -59.01 -25.94 23.36
N SER A 107 -58.66 -27.23 23.38
CA SER A 107 -59.55 -28.31 22.96
C SER A 107 -60.74 -28.41 23.91
N LEU A 108 -61.93 -28.01 23.46
CA LEU A 108 -63.21 -28.37 24.08
C LEU A 108 -63.92 -29.39 23.19
N GLY A 109 -64.30 -30.51 23.82
CA GLY A 109 -64.92 -31.67 23.17
C GLY A 109 -66.30 -31.40 22.56
N PRO A 110 -66.84 -32.38 21.81
CA PRO A 110 -68.04 -32.22 21.00
C PRO A 110 -69.31 -32.29 21.85
N GLY A 111 -70.04 -31.17 21.92
CA GLY A 111 -71.35 -31.06 22.54
C GLY A 111 -72.33 -30.37 21.61
N LEU A 112 -73.32 -31.14 21.16
CA LEU A 112 -74.42 -30.77 20.27
C LEU A 112 -75.16 -29.52 20.75
N HIS A 113 -75.23 -28.47 19.92
CA HIS A 113 -76.50 -27.79 19.63
C HIS A 113 -76.36 -26.78 18.48
N GLN A 114 -77.06 -27.09 17.40
CA GLN A 114 -77.42 -26.15 16.35
C GLN A 114 -78.42 -25.15 16.93
N LYS A 115 -78.12 -23.84 16.86
CA LYS A 115 -79.09 -22.74 16.68
C LYS A 115 -78.37 -21.39 16.44
N HIS A 116 -78.75 -20.74 15.33
CA HIS A 116 -78.49 -19.36 14.89
C HIS A 116 -77.09 -18.98 14.33
N PRO A 117 -76.92 -18.96 12.98
CA PRO A 117 -75.78 -18.30 12.36
C PRO A 117 -76.20 -16.93 11.83
N LEU A 118 -76.33 -15.90 12.69
CA LEU A 118 -76.50 -14.52 12.19
C LEU A 118 -76.19 -13.38 13.20
N ARG A 119 -75.65 -13.67 14.39
CA ARG A 119 -75.26 -12.62 15.36
C ARG A 119 -73.75 -12.44 15.57
N ASN A 120 -72.93 -13.38 15.09
CA ASN A 120 -71.49 -13.42 15.41
C ASN A 120 -70.57 -12.75 14.38
N PHE A 121 -71.08 -12.35 13.20
CA PHE A 121 -70.28 -11.67 12.18
C PHE A 121 -70.04 -10.19 12.51
N GLU A 122 -70.98 -9.54 13.20
CA GLU A 122 -70.90 -8.11 13.55
C GLU A 122 -70.03 -7.88 14.79
N GLU A 123 -70.08 -8.75 15.81
CA GLU A 123 -69.21 -8.64 16.99
C GLU A 123 -67.75 -8.98 16.69
N GLN A 124 -67.46 -9.98 15.85
CA GLN A 124 -66.08 -10.31 15.45
C GLN A 124 -65.42 -9.23 14.60
N THR A 125 -66.17 -8.50 13.79
CA THR A 125 -65.62 -7.41 12.97
C THR A 125 -65.34 -6.16 13.81
N CYS A 126 -66.14 -5.91 14.85
CA CYS A 126 -65.94 -4.83 15.81
C CYS A 126 -64.71 -5.02 16.71
N GLU A 127 -64.36 -6.23 17.15
CA GLU A 127 -63.15 -6.50 17.96
C GLU A 127 -61.86 -6.63 17.13
N LYS A 128 -61.94 -7.08 15.88
CA LYS A 128 -60.77 -7.20 14.98
C LYS A 128 -60.24 -5.82 14.55
N ARG A 129 -61.11 -4.82 14.41
CA ARG A 129 -60.71 -3.42 14.11
C ARG A 129 -59.71 -2.87 15.12
N PRO A 130 -59.97 -2.79 16.43
CA PRO A 130 -59.02 -2.21 17.39
C PRO A 130 -57.72 -3.01 17.50
N ARG A 131 -57.73 -4.32 17.25
CA ARG A 131 -56.50 -5.14 17.16
C ARG A 131 -55.64 -4.75 15.97
N TRP A 132 -56.24 -4.64 14.78
CA TRP A 132 -55.55 -4.22 13.56
C TRP A 132 -54.97 -2.80 13.68
N HIS A 133 -55.66 -1.87 14.33
CA HIS A 133 -55.13 -0.52 14.58
C HIS A 133 -53.93 -0.53 15.55
N ARG A 134 -53.91 -1.41 16.55
CA ARG A 134 -52.77 -1.58 17.46
C ARG A 134 -51.56 -2.15 16.72
N GLU A 135 -51.77 -3.18 15.91
CA GLU A 135 -50.72 -3.78 15.08
C GLU A 135 -50.16 -2.76 14.08
N LEU A 136 -51.01 -2.00 13.40
CA LEU A 136 -50.60 -0.93 12.50
C LEU A 136 -49.79 0.16 13.22
N LYS A 137 -50.17 0.52 14.46
CA LYS A 137 -49.42 1.49 15.27
C LYS A 137 -48.03 0.95 15.66
N VAL A 138 -47.92 -0.32 16.02
CA VAL A 138 -46.63 -0.95 16.34
C VAL A 138 -45.74 -0.98 15.10
N LEU A 139 -46.26 -1.42 13.96
CA LEU A 139 -45.51 -1.45 12.70
C LEU A 139 -45.04 -0.05 12.28
N ARG A 140 -45.89 0.97 12.45
CA ARG A 140 -45.51 2.37 12.19
C ARG A 140 -44.33 2.80 13.05
N LEU A 141 -44.39 2.56 14.37
CA LEU A 141 -43.30 2.89 15.29
C LEU A 141 -42.01 2.11 14.95
N GLN A 142 -42.12 0.86 14.52
CA GLN A 142 -40.97 0.07 14.08
C GLN A 142 -40.32 0.64 12.81
N VAL A 143 -41.12 1.04 11.83
CA VAL A 143 -40.61 1.69 10.62
C VAL A 143 -39.93 3.01 10.95
N GLU A 144 -40.53 3.82 11.82
CA GLU A 144 -39.93 5.08 12.29
C GLU A 144 -38.60 4.85 13.03
N ALA A 145 -38.51 3.82 13.89
CA ALA A 145 -37.27 3.47 14.57
C ALA A 145 -36.18 3.03 13.59
N LEU A 146 -36.52 2.16 12.62
CA LEU A 146 -35.58 1.71 11.60
C LEU A 146 -35.14 2.86 10.68
N GLN A 147 -36.02 3.81 10.40
CA GLN A 147 -35.69 5.03 9.64
C GLN A 147 -34.68 5.88 10.41
N ALA A 148 -34.93 6.12 11.71
CA ALA A 148 -33.99 6.87 12.54
C ALA A 148 -32.62 6.18 12.64
N GLU A 149 -32.58 4.85 12.80
CA GLU A 149 -31.33 4.09 12.81
C GLU A 149 -30.58 4.19 11.47
N ARG A 150 -31.32 4.14 10.35
CA ARG A 150 -30.75 4.32 9.01
C ARG A 150 -30.17 5.72 8.85
N ASP A 151 -30.87 6.76 9.28
CA ASP A 151 -30.41 8.14 9.15
C ASP A 151 -29.13 8.38 9.98
N ILE A 152 -29.07 7.83 11.19
CA ILE A 152 -27.85 7.86 12.03
C ILE A 152 -26.71 7.09 11.35
N ALA A 153 -26.98 5.89 10.82
CA ALA A 153 -25.95 5.10 10.15
C ALA A 153 -25.40 5.78 8.88
N GLU A 154 -26.24 6.56 8.19
CA GLU A 154 -25.81 7.36 7.04
C GLU A 154 -24.96 8.56 7.44
N GLU A 155 -25.31 9.24 8.53
CA GLU A 155 -24.50 10.32 9.08
C GLU A 155 -23.14 9.79 9.56
N ASP A 156 -23.12 8.65 10.25
CA ASP A 156 -21.90 7.96 10.64
C ASP A 156 -21.04 7.61 9.42
N LEU A 157 -21.64 7.04 8.36
CA LEU A 157 -20.92 6.71 7.14
C LEU A 157 -20.31 7.95 6.47
N ALA A 158 -21.04 9.06 6.42
CA ALA A 158 -20.52 10.32 5.90
C ALA A 158 -19.32 10.80 6.72
N SER A 159 -19.41 10.74 8.06
CA SER A 159 -18.31 11.12 8.95
C SER A 159 -17.06 10.26 8.76
N PHE A 160 -17.22 8.95 8.58
CA PHE A 160 -16.12 8.03 8.31
C PHE A 160 -15.47 8.30 6.95
N TYR A 161 -16.27 8.60 5.93
CA TYR A 161 -15.77 8.95 4.61
C TYR A 161 -14.93 10.24 4.67
N ASP A 162 -15.44 11.28 5.32
CA ASP A 162 -14.72 12.54 5.47
C ASP A 162 -13.40 12.35 6.23
N LEU A 163 -13.42 11.57 7.32
CA LEU A 163 -12.21 11.24 8.07
C LEU A 163 -11.19 10.49 7.19
N HIS A 164 -11.64 9.52 6.39
CA HIS A 164 -10.75 8.81 5.47
C HIS A 164 -10.15 9.74 4.42
N VAL A 165 -10.96 10.63 3.83
CA VAL A 165 -10.48 11.62 2.86
C VAL A 165 -9.42 12.52 3.50
N GLN A 166 -9.65 13.02 4.71
CA GLN A 166 -8.69 13.84 5.43
C GLN A 166 -7.40 13.08 5.75
N ALA A 167 -7.50 11.85 6.26
CA ALA A 167 -6.34 11.01 6.54
C ALA A 167 -5.49 10.75 5.29
N THR A 168 -6.15 10.47 4.16
CA THR A 168 -5.46 10.26 2.88
C THR A 168 -4.78 11.53 2.39
N ARG A 169 -5.44 12.69 2.51
CA ARG A 169 -4.83 14.00 2.18
C ARG A 169 -3.63 14.32 3.07
N ALA A 170 -3.71 14.02 4.36
CA ALA A 170 -2.60 14.21 5.29
C ALA A 170 -1.41 13.30 4.92
N GLN A 171 -1.69 12.03 4.58
CA GLN A 171 -0.67 11.08 4.11
C GLN A 171 0.01 11.55 2.83
N THR A 172 -0.76 11.96 1.81
CA THR A 172 -0.18 12.44 0.55
C THR A 172 0.64 13.71 0.75
N SER A 173 0.14 14.65 1.55
CA SER A 173 0.88 15.86 1.93
C SER A 173 2.20 15.52 2.61
N HIS A 174 2.19 14.64 3.61
CA HIS A 174 3.40 14.22 4.33
C HIS A 174 4.41 13.55 3.39
N ILE A 175 3.97 12.62 2.55
CA ILE A 175 4.84 11.95 1.57
C ILE A 175 5.50 12.97 0.64
N LEU A 176 4.74 13.93 0.13
CA LEU A 176 5.29 14.99 -0.72
C LEU A 176 6.27 15.90 0.03
N GLN A 177 6.05 16.17 1.32
CA GLN A 177 7.01 16.92 2.14
C GLN A 177 8.31 16.15 2.31
N VAL A 178 8.25 14.85 2.58
CA VAL A 178 9.44 13.98 2.68
C VAL A 178 10.21 13.97 1.36
N PHE A 179 9.52 13.81 0.21
CA PHE A 179 10.17 13.87 -1.09
C PHE A 179 10.83 15.21 -1.38
N ARG A 180 10.19 16.33 -1.05
CA ARG A 180 10.78 17.67 -1.20
C ARG A 180 12.01 17.84 -0.30
N ALA A 181 11.98 17.36 0.94
CA ALA A 181 13.10 17.42 1.85
C ALA A 181 14.29 16.57 1.35
N TRP A 182 14.01 15.35 0.89
CA TRP A 182 15.01 14.49 0.28
C TRP A 182 15.62 15.10 -0.98
N GLN A 183 14.80 15.70 -1.84
CA GLN A 183 15.27 16.38 -3.04
C GLN A 183 16.23 17.53 -2.70
N ARG A 184 15.90 18.38 -1.73
CA ARG A 184 16.79 19.46 -1.28
C ARG A 184 18.13 18.93 -0.78
N LEU A 185 18.10 17.86 0.03
CA LEU A 185 19.32 17.24 0.53
C LEU A 185 20.19 16.69 -0.61
N GLN A 186 19.58 16.10 -1.64
CA GLN A 186 20.30 15.63 -2.83
C GLN A 186 20.91 16.78 -3.63
N GLU A 187 20.17 17.88 -3.81
CA GLU A 187 20.67 19.08 -4.49
C GLU A 187 21.86 19.70 -3.73
N GLU A 188 21.79 19.80 -2.40
CA GLU A 188 22.89 20.27 -1.56
C GLU A 188 24.14 19.37 -1.67
N GLN A 189 23.96 18.05 -1.66
CA GLN A 189 25.09 17.12 -1.85
C GLN A 189 25.71 17.25 -3.25
N ALA A 190 24.90 17.40 -4.30
CA ALA A 190 25.41 17.64 -5.65
C ALA A 190 26.22 18.95 -5.72
N MET A 191 25.71 20.04 -5.14
CA MET A 191 26.41 21.34 -5.12
C MET A 191 27.73 21.29 -4.34
N THR A 192 27.77 20.61 -3.19
CA THR A 192 28.99 20.51 -2.38
C THR A 192 30.08 19.66 -3.05
N THR A 193 29.70 18.53 -3.66
CA THR A 193 30.62 17.68 -4.41
C THR A 193 31.15 18.39 -5.65
N GLU A 194 30.27 19.05 -6.40
CA GLU A 194 30.66 19.84 -7.56
C GLU A 194 31.60 21.00 -7.17
N HIS A 195 31.28 21.73 -6.11
CA HIS A 195 32.15 22.78 -5.59
C HIS A 195 33.53 22.23 -5.21
N ARG A 196 33.57 21.09 -4.50
CA ARG A 196 34.82 20.41 -4.15
C ARG A 196 35.62 20.04 -5.40
N HIS A 197 34.98 19.47 -6.42
CA HIS A 197 35.65 19.11 -7.67
C HIS A 197 36.17 20.34 -8.42
N ARG A 198 35.37 21.41 -8.52
CA ARG A 198 35.82 22.67 -9.13
C ARG A 198 37.01 23.27 -8.40
N SER A 199 37.00 23.30 -7.07
CA SER A 199 38.11 23.81 -6.28
C SER A 199 39.38 22.98 -6.46
N LEU A 200 39.27 21.65 -6.45
CA LEU A 200 40.42 20.77 -6.71
C LEU A 200 41.00 20.98 -8.11
N LEU A 201 40.14 21.08 -9.13
CA LEU A 201 40.57 21.38 -10.49
C LEU A 201 41.26 22.74 -10.58
N ALA A 202 40.71 23.76 -9.91
CA ALA A 202 41.34 25.09 -9.86
C ALA A 202 42.73 25.05 -9.22
N CYS A 203 42.91 24.34 -8.11
CA CYS A 203 44.21 24.15 -7.47
C CYS A 203 45.21 23.47 -8.41
N VAL A 204 44.83 22.35 -9.04
CA VAL A 204 45.72 21.63 -9.95
C VAL A 204 46.08 22.49 -11.17
N LEU A 205 45.11 23.23 -11.72
CA LEU A 205 45.36 24.13 -12.84
C LEU A 205 46.35 25.24 -12.45
N GLN A 206 46.20 25.83 -11.25
CA GLN A 206 47.14 26.82 -10.74
C GLN A 206 48.54 26.24 -10.58
N ASP A 207 48.69 25.06 -9.96
CA ASP A 207 49.97 24.39 -9.80
C ASP A 207 50.63 24.11 -11.16
N THR A 208 49.86 23.69 -12.16
CA THR A 208 50.40 23.47 -13.52
C THR A 208 50.88 24.76 -14.18
N ILE A 209 50.20 25.90 -13.96
CA ILE A 209 50.62 27.20 -14.48
C ILE A 209 51.92 27.65 -13.78
N ASP A 210 51.99 27.50 -12.46
CA ASP A 210 53.17 27.84 -11.67
C ASP A 210 54.39 26.98 -12.05
N LEU A 211 54.19 25.68 -12.30
CA LEU A 211 55.24 24.79 -12.79
C LEU A 211 55.64 25.12 -14.24
N ALA A 212 54.69 25.45 -15.12
CA ALA A 212 54.97 25.82 -16.50
C ALA A 212 55.79 27.12 -16.57
N SER A 213 55.43 28.13 -15.77
CA SER A 213 56.17 29.40 -15.70
C SER A 213 57.60 29.21 -15.17
N ARG A 214 57.79 28.43 -14.09
CA ARG A 214 59.14 28.07 -13.61
C ARG A 214 59.95 27.30 -14.65
N ASN A 215 59.33 26.37 -15.36
CA ASN A 215 60.00 25.64 -16.44
C ASN A 215 60.43 26.58 -17.57
N GLN A 216 59.61 27.56 -17.95
CA GLN A 216 59.99 28.58 -18.95
C GLN A 216 61.16 29.44 -18.47
N GLU A 217 61.17 29.85 -17.21
CA GLU A 217 62.27 30.62 -16.63
C GLU A 217 63.59 29.82 -16.62
N LEU A 218 63.53 28.55 -16.19
CA LEU A 218 64.69 27.64 -16.23
C LEU A 218 65.17 27.40 -17.67
N GLN A 219 64.27 27.29 -18.64
CA GLN A 219 64.65 27.17 -20.05
C GLN A 219 65.37 28.43 -20.54
N ALA A 220 64.88 29.62 -20.19
CA ALA A 220 65.53 30.88 -20.54
C ALA A 220 66.94 30.99 -19.91
N GLN A 221 67.08 30.63 -18.63
CA GLN A 221 68.38 30.59 -17.94
C GLN A 221 69.33 29.59 -18.60
N ASN A 222 68.86 28.38 -18.91
CA ASN A 222 69.67 27.37 -19.59
C ASN A 222 70.15 27.85 -20.97
N GLN A 223 69.29 28.52 -21.75
CA GLN A 223 69.67 29.11 -23.02
C GLN A 223 70.75 30.19 -22.85
N GLN A 224 70.62 31.07 -21.85
CA GLN A 224 71.63 32.09 -21.55
C GLN A 224 72.98 31.47 -21.16
N LEU A 225 72.98 30.44 -20.30
CA LEU A 225 74.19 29.73 -19.91
C LEU A 225 74.85 29.02 -21.11
N GLN A 226 74.06 28.40 -21.98
CA GLN A 226 74.58 27.77 -23.21
C GLN A 226 75.20 28.82 -24.14
N GLN A 227 74.57 29.98 -24.33
CA GLN A 227 75.16 31.07 -25.11
C GLN A 227 76.44 31.64 -24.48
N GLY A 228 76.48 31.77 -23.16
CA GLY A 228 77.67 32.18 -22.40
C GLY A 228 78.81 31.17 -22.51
N ALA A 229 78.49 29.87 -22.44
CA ALA A 229 79.46 28.79 -22.61
C ALA A 229 80.00 28.71 -24.05
N MET A 230 79.17 28.95 -25.07
CA MET A 230 79.60 29.04 -26.47
C MET A 230 80.51 30.25 -26.70
N LYS A 231 80.18 31.44 -26.15
CA LYS A 231 81.03 32.64 -26.24
C LYS A 231 82.33 32.49 -25.45
N GLY A 232 82.28 31.94 -24.23
CA GLY A 232 83.45 31.66 -23.40
C GLY A 232 84.35 30.58 -24.01
N GLY A 233 83.77 29.55 -24.63
CA GLY A 233 84.49 28.53 -25.39
C GLY A 233 85.17 29.10 -26.64
N ALA A 234 84.52 30.01 -27.36
CA ALA A 234 85.14 30.72 -28.49
C ALA A 234 86.33 31.58 -28.04
N ILE A 235 86.20 32.35 -26.95
CA ILE A 235 87.30 33.15 -26.39
C ILE A 235 88.45 32.25 -25.89
N ARG A 236 88.14 31.09 -25.30
CA ARG A 236 89.13 30.15 -24.79
C ARG A 236 89.87 29.41 -25.91
N LEU A 237 89.20 29.08 -27.01
CA LEU A 237 89.83 28.55 -28.23
C LEU A 237 90.71 29.61 -28.92
N ASP A 238 90.29 30.87 -28.93
CA ASP A 238 91.06 31.99 -29.48
C ASP A 238 92.33 32.27 -28.64
N LEU A 239 92.25 32.15 -27.31
CA LEU A 239 93.42 32.20 -26.42
C LEU A 239 94.37 31.01 -26.62
N CYS A 240 93.85 29.80 -26.85
CA CYS A 240 94.66 28.61 -27.11
C CYS A 240 95.32 28.63 -28.50
N LEU A 241 94.71 29.25 -29.51
CA LEU A 241 95.31 29.44 -30.84
C LEU A 241 96.39 30.53 -30.87
N ARG A 242 96.36 31.47 -29.91
CA ARG A 242 97.37 32.53 -29.76
C ARG A 242 98.64 32.08 -29.06
N VAL A 243 98.60 30.94 -28.36
CA VAL A 243 99.78 30.27 -27.80
C VAL A 243 100.23 29.20 -28.81
N LYS A 244 100.85 29.62 -29.91
CA LYS A 244 101.74 28.72 -30.65
C LYS A 244 103.07 28.66 -29.90
N PRO A 245 103.67 27.47 -29.72
CA PRO A 245 105.04 27.39 -29.26
C PRO A 245 105.94 27.87 -30.42
N ASP A 246 106.66 28.96 -30.20
CA ASP A 246 107.89 29.23 -30.93
C ASP A 246 108.97 28.34 -30.31
N ASP A 247 109.38 27.32 -31.08
CA ASP A 247 110.67 26.60 -31.14
C ASP A 247 110.49 25.13 -31.58
#